data_AF-A0A7X8LHI7-F1
#
_entry.id   AF-A0A7X8LHI7-F1
#
_cell.length_a   1.000
_cell.length_b   1.000
_cell.length_c   1.000
_cell.angle_alpha   90.00
_cell.angle_beta   90.00
_cell.angle_gamma   90.00
#
_symmetry.space_group_name_H-M   'P 1'
#
loop_
_entity.id
_entity.type
_entity.pdbx_description
1 polymer ?
#
loop_
_entity_poly.entity_id
_entity_poly.type
_entity_poly.pdbx_seq_one_letter_code
_entity_poly.pdbx_strand_id
1 'polypeptide(L)'
;EGYSESPLFSLGEMRFALDLASLRGNGPIVIKELAIIEPQVAYEVKGGKSNIETLTMGLPQGDKDKKDDDKKKAKAEKGEGRKVVIDLLEFRGGKLSYRAKMTLGKAITLPLPGLTLKEIGREKEGVSTTEAIGKVLGELLNVVGGVVAKIGTAAIDVGKGAVEVGATVVGAGADAIGSAASSIGSAAVGLFDAVTGGGSDDEADDAAKEEADKGEKKTDGKGD
;
A
#
# COMPACT_ATOMS: atom_id res chain seq x y z
N GLU A 1 25.73 5.86 -4.20
CA GLU A 1 24.73 5.26 -5.12
C GLU A 1 23.33 5.70 -4.72
N GLY A 2 22.45 5.94 -5.69
CA GLY A 2 21.06 6.39 -5.46
C GLY A 2 20.04 5.24 -5.55
N TYR A 3 18.77 5.55 -5.29
CA TYR A 3 17.64 4.66 -5.61
C TYR A 3 17.43 4.55 -7.13
N SER A 4 16.57 3.65 -7.61
CA SER A 4 16.27 3.60 -9.04
C SER A 4 15.57 4.88 -9.51
N GLU A 5 15.59 5.12 -10.83
CA GLU A 5 14.91 6.25 -11.46
C GLU A 5 13.38 6.06 -11.57
N SER A 6 12.83 4.96 -11.03
CA SER A 6 11.39 4.74 -11.02
C SER A 6 10.69 5.82 -10.18
N PRO A 7 9.53 6.36 -10.62
CA PRO A 7 8.75 7.29 -9.81
C PRO A 7 8.45 6.68 -8.44
N LEU A 8 8.64 7.46 -7.35
CA LEU A 8 8.27 7.03 -6.00
C LEU A 8 6.78 6.70 -5.93
N PHE A 9 5.99 7.52 -6.60
CA PHE A 9 4.55 7.45 -6.60
C PHE A 9 4.01 7.79 -7.99
N SER A 10 3.00 7.04 -8.43
CA SER A 10 2.16 7.39 -9.56
C SER A 10 0.70 7.08 -9.24
N LEU A 11 -0.19 7.78 -9.92
CA LEU A 11 -1.63 7.63 -9.78
C LEU A 11 -2.20 7.11 -11.09
N GLY A 12 -3.02 6.06 -11.02
CA GLY A 12 -3.80 5.61 -12.17
C GLY A 12 -4.91 6.60 -12.47
N GLU A 13 -5.84 6.76 -11.53
CA GLU A 13 -6.97 7.68 -11.67
C GLU A 13 -7.30 8.37 -10.33
N MET A 14 -7.75 9.62 -10.40
CA MET A 14 -8.33 10.34 -9.27
C MET A 14 -9.74 10.82 -9.63
N ARG A 15 -10.72 10.50 -8.78
CA ARG A 15 -12.10 10.99 -8.90
C ARG A 15 -12.45 11.85 -7.70
N PHE A 16 -13.16 12.94 -7.97
CA PHE A 16 -13.67 13.85 -6.96
C PHE A 16 -15.16 14.08 -7.17
N ALA A 17 -15.97 13.91 -6.13
CA ALA A 17 -17.34 14.39 -6.07
C ALA A 17 -17.40 15.64 -5.20
N LEU A 18 -17.76 16.78 -5.79
CA LEU A 18 -17.74 18.08 -5.12
C LEU A 18 -19.15 18.55 -4.78
N ASP A 19 -19.35 19.10 -3.58
CA ASP A 19 -20.58 19.83 -3.27
C ASP A 19 -20.52 21.25 -3.87
N LEU A 20 -21.27 21.49 -4.95
CA LEU A 20 -21.30 22.79 -5.61
C LEU A 20 -21.93 23.90 -4.74
N ALA A 21 -22.83 23.57 -3.81
CA ALA A 21 -23.42 24.54 -2.91
C ALA A 21 -22.38 25.05 -1.90
N SER A 22 -21.47 24.17 -1.46
CA SER A 22 -20.34 24.57 -0.60
C SER A 22 -19.45 25.62 -1.25
N LEU A 23 -19.43 25.72 -2.60
CA LEU A 23 -18.60 26.69 -3.30
C LEU A 23 -19.06 28.14 -3.14
N ARG A 24 -20.35 28.38 -2.89
CA ARG A 24 -20.94 29.74 -2.87
C ARG A 24 -20.92 30.41 -1.49
N GLY A 25 -20.62 29.66 -0.43
CA GLY A 25 -20.59 30.15 0.95
C GLY A 25 -19.19 30.50 1.46
N ASN A 26 -19.13 30.96 2.72
CA ASN A 26 -17.87 31.24 3.43
C ASN A 26 -17.36 30.03 4.23
N GLY A 27 -18.12 28.93 4.25
CA GLY A 27 -17.74 27.67 4.88
C GLY A 27 -16.69 26.88 4.08
N PRO A 28 -16.27 25.71 4.60
CA PRO A 28 -15.32 24.85 3.91
C PRO A 28 -15.89 24.32 2.60
N ILE A 29 -14.99 24.08 1.64
CA ILE A 29 -15.30 23.35 0.42
C ILE A 29 -15.48 21.88 0.77
N VAL A 30 -16.63 21.31 0.41
CA VAL A 30 -16.96 19.92 0.76
C VAL A 30 -16.72 19.03 -0.46
N ILE A 31 -15.77 18.10 -0.29
CA ILE A 31 -15.51 17.01 -1.21
C ILE A 31 -16.25 15.80 -0.65
N LYS A 32 -17.37 15.42 -1.30
CA LYS A 32 -18.20 14.27 -0.88
C LYS A 32 -17.43 12.95 -1.03
N GLU A 33 -16.64 12.85 -2.09
CA GLU A 33 -15.83 11.68 -2.38
C GLU A 33 -14.50 12.09 -2.99
N LEU A 34 -13.43 11.50 -2.49
CA LEU A 34 -12.11 11.47 -3.10
C LEU A 34 -11.70 10.01 -3.26
N ALA A 35 -11.76 9.50 -4.49
CA ALA A 35 -11.30 8.16 -4.81
C ALA A 35 -9.97 8.21 -5.58
N ILE A 36 -8.99 7.48 -5.07
CA ILE A 36 -7.67 7.33 -5.67
C ILE A 36 -7.52 5.87 -6.10
N ILE A 37 -7.51 5.68 -7.42
CA ILE A 37 -7.62 4.38 -8.09
C ILE A 37 -6.28 4.01 -8.69
N GLU A 38 -5.88 2.76 -8.47
CA GLU A 38 -4.61 2.18 -8.89
C GLU A 38 -3.37 3.03 -8.52
N PRO A 39 -3.23 3.47 -7.26
CA PRO A 39 -1.99 4.12 -6.83
C PRO A 39 -0.82 3.13 -6.94
N GLN A 40 0.29 3.54 -7.55
CA GLN A 40 1.51 2.75 -7.61
C GLN A 40 2.59 3.41 -6.77
N VAL A 41 3.23 2.63 -5.91
CA VAL A 41 4.29 3.09 -5.02
C VAL A 41 5.55 2.27 -5.27
N ALA A 42 6.69 2.92 -5.47
CA ALA A 42 8.00 2.25 -5.51
C ALA A 42 8.66 2.37 -4.13
N TYR A 43 8.94 1.24 -3.50
CA TYR A 43 9.61 1.15 -2.21
C TYR A 43 10.94 0.40 -2.38
N GLU A 44 12.05 1.11 -2.13
CA GLU A 44 13.38 0.56 -2.31
C GLU A 44 14.18 0.65 -1.03
N VAL A 45 14.79 -0.46 -0.60
CA VAL A 45 15.70 -0.49 0.56
C VAL A 45 17.14 -0.63 0.08
N LYS A 46 17.97 0.38 0.38
CA LYS A 46 19.41 0.39 0.11
C LYS A 46 20.17 0.88 1.34
N GLY A 47 21.25 0.19 1.70
CA GLY A 47 22.09 0.59 2.85
C GLY A 47 21.34 0.70 4.18
N GLY A 48 20.25 -0.07 4.36
CA GLY A 48 19.42 -0.03 5.57
C GLY A 48 18.44 1.15 5.66
N LYS A 49 18.29 1.93 4.59
CA LYS A 49 17.31 3.03 4.50
C LYS A 49 16.40 2.84 3.30
N SER A 50 15.17 3.33 3.38
CA SER A 50 14.26 3.35 2.25
C SER A 50 14.30 4.66 1.46
N ASN A 51 13.89 4.60 0.19
CA ASN A 51 13.67 5.79 -0.64
C ASN A 51 12.65 6.75 -0.01
N ILE A 52 11.56 6.24 0.58
CA ILE A 52 10.55 7.04 1.28
C ILE A 52 11.14 7.72 2.53
N GLU A 53 11.87 6.98 3.36
CA GLU A 53 12.57 7.56 4.52
C GLU A 53 13.56 8.65 4.10
N THR A 54 14.31 8.43 3.03
CA THR A 54 15.30 9.39 2.54
C THR A 54 14.63 10.68 2.06
N LEU A 55 13.50 10.56 1.35
CA LEU A 55 12.74 11.72 0.89
C LEU A 55 12.11 12.48 2.06
N THR A 56 11.55 11.78 3.03
CA THR A 56 10.90 12.41 4.19
C THR A 56 11.90 13.04 5.17
N MET A 57 13.12 12.49 5.30
CA MET A 57 14.20 13.09 6.09
C MET A 57 14.69 14.44 5.54
N GLY A 58 14.55 14.67 4.23
CA GLY A 58 14.90 15.93 3.58
C GLY A 58 13.84 17.02 3.71
N LEU A 59 12.64 16.69 4.20
CA LEU A 59 11.57 17.65 4.41
C LEU A 59 11.68 18.25 5.82
N PRO A 60 11.43 19.57 6.00
CA PRO A 60 11.33 20.14 7.33
C PRO A 60 10.23 19.38 8.09
N GLN A 61 10.62 18.68 9.16
CA GLN A 61 9.66 18.01 10.03
C GLN A 61 8.76 19.09 10.63
N GLY A 62 7.49 19.12 10.23
CA GLY A 62 6.52 20.08 10.71
C GLY A 62 6.54 20.11 12.23
N ASP A 63 6.76 21.31 12.77
CA ASP A 63 7.02 21.60 14.18
C ASP A 63 6.07 20.82 15.12
N LYS A 64 6.62 19.83 15.82
CA LYS A 64 6.19 19.51 17.18
C LYS A 64 7.16 20.23 18.10
N ASP A 65 6.65 21.22 18.81
CA ASP A 65 7.34 22.06 19.80
C ASP A 65 8.28 23.15 19.25
N LYS A 66 7.69 24.27 18.83
CA LYS A 66 8.26 25.59 19.10
C LYS A 66 7.18 26.53 19.65
N LYS A 67 7.17 26.67 20.98
CA LYS A 67 6.68 27.90 21.63
C LYS A 67 7.61 29.04 21.22
N ASP A 68 6.99 30.19 20.95
CA ASP A 68 7.52 31.56 20.78
C ASP A 68 9.05 31.73 20.78
N ASP A 69 9.60 32.28 19.69
CA ASP A 69 9.77 33.73 19.62
C ASP A 69 10.21 34.21 18.23
N ASP A 70 10.00 35.51 18.03
CA ASP A 70 10.53 36.40 16.99
C ASP A 70 9.81 36.57 15.63
N LYS A 71 8.97 37.61 15.64
CA LYS A 71 8.53 38.40 14.50
C LYS A 71 9.73 38.92 13.68
N LYS A 72 9.78 38.58 12.39
CA LYS A 72 10.12 39.56 11.33
C LYS A 72 9.66 39.12 9.93
N LYS A 73 8.55 39.74 9.51
CA LYS A 73 8.14 40.12 8.14
C LYS A 73 8.69 39.26 6.97
N ALA A 74 7.80 38.42 6.45
CA ALA A 74 7.39 38.56 5.06
C ALA A 74 5.85 38.65 5.05
N LYS A 75 5.34 39.86 4.77
CA LYS A 75 3.91 40.08 4.54
C LYS A 75 3.59 39.48 3.16
N ALA A 76 3.39 38.17 3.12
CA ALA A 76 2.63 37.55 2.05
C ALA A 76 1.15 37.70 2.44
N GLU A 77 0.45 38.61 1.78
CA GLU A 77 -1.00 38.54 1.71
C GLU A 77 -1.36 37.24 0.97
N LYS A 78 -1.44 36.14 1.70
CA LYS A 78 -2.00 34.89 1.21
C LYS A 78 -3.08 34.55 2.23
N GLY A 79 -4.29 35.07 2.01
CA GLY A 79 -5.44 34.66 2.79
C GLY A 79 -5.43 33.14 2.87
N GLU A 80 -5.59 32.58 4.08
CA GLU A 80 -5.75 31.14 4.26
C GLU A 80 -6.79 30.69 3.23
N GLY A 81 -6.33 29.92 2.22
CA GLY A 81 -7.23 29.41 1.19
C GLY A 81 -8.39 28.70 1.87
N ARG A 82 -9.59 28.74 1.28
CA ARG A 82 -10.77 28.14 1.90
C ARG A 82 -10.48 26.72 2.36
N LYS A 83 -10.84 26.44 3.61
CA LYS A 83 -10.72 25.12 4.23
C LYS A 83 -11.46 24.08 3.40
N VAL A 84 -11.08 22.82 3.59
CA VAL A 84 -11.68 21.67 2.92
C VAL A 84 -12.16 20.65 3.94
N VAL A 85 -13.24 19.95 3.60
CA VAL A 85 -13.72 18.74 4.28
C VAL A 85 -13.81 17.65 3.21
N ILE A 86 -13.35 16.45 3.54
CA ILE A 86 -13.51 15.26 2.68
C ILE A 86 -14.37 14.25 3.43
N ASP A 87 -15.58 13.98 2.93
CA ASP A 87 -16.54 13.10 3.60
C ASP A 87 -16.14 11.63 3.45
N LEU A 88 -15.61 11.26 2.28
CA LEU A 88 -15.16 9.92 1.96
C LEU A 88 -13.83 9.98 1.19
N LEU A 89 -12.77 9.38 1.75
CA LEU A 89 -11.53 9.08 1.07
C LEU A 89 -11.47 7.58 0.79
N GLU A 90 -11.06 7.22 -0.42
CA GLU A 90 -10.93 5.83 -0.82
C GLU A 90 -9.67 5.55 -1.64
N PHE A 91 -8.98 4.45 -1.31
CA PHE A 91 -7.91 3.85 -2.11
C PHE A 91 -8.36 2.48 -2.63
N ARG A 92 -8.22 2.25 -3.95
CA ARG A 92 -8.54 0.96 -4.58
C ARG A 92 -7.49 0.53 -5.60
N GLY A 93 -7.27 -0.78 -5.71
CA GLY A 93 -6.44 -1.38 -6.77
C GLY A 93 -4.95 -1.00 -6.72
N GLY A 94 -4.45 -0.56 -5.56
CA GLY A 94 -3.08 -0.09 -5.44
C GLY A 94 -2.03 -1.18 -5.60
N LYS A 95 -0.83 -0.80 -6.01
CA LYS A 95 0.32 -1.70 -6.21
C LYS A 95 1.58 -1.13 -5.58
N LEU A 96 2.34 -1.99 -4.91
CA LEU A 96 3.65 -1.70 -4.35
C LEU A 96 4.72 -2.44 -5.16
N SER A 97 5.65 -1.69 -5.75
CA SER A 97 6.88 -2.22 -6.32
C SER A 97 7.95 -2.22 -5.23
N TYR A 98 8.27 -3.39 -4.67
CA TYR A 98 9.25 -3.54 -3.61
C TYR A 98 10.60 -4.03 -4.17
N ARG A 99 11.70 -3.34 -3.83
CA ARG A 99 13.08 -3.73 -4.19
C ARG A 99 13.98 -3.67 -2.97
N ALA A 100 14.71 -4.73 -2.69
CA ALA A 100 15.66 -4.77 -1.59
C ALA A 100 16.78 -5.80 -1.86
N LYS A 101 17.78 -5.87 -0.97
CA LYS A 101 18.80 -6.94 -1.04
C LYS A 101 18.17 -8.33 -0.97
N MET A 102 17.10 -8.51 -0.19
CA MET A 102 16.39 -9.78 -0.07
C MET A 102 15.72 -10.23 -1.38
N THR A 103 15.36 -9.28 -2.26
CA THR A 103 14.84 -9.58 -3.61
C THR A 103 15.96 -9.67 -4.65
N LEU A 104 17.22 -9.80 -4.21
CA LEU A 104 18.42 -9.75 -5.06
C LEU A 104 18.46 -8.50 -5.95
N GLY A 105 17.90 -7.39 -5.46
CA GLY A 105 17.80 -6.13 -6.21
C GLY A 105 16.69 -6.11 -7.28
N LYS A 106 15.95 -7.20 -7.47
CA LYS A 106 14.81 -7.25 -8.42
C LYS A 106 13.55 -6.65 -7.81
N ALA A 107 12.70 -6.06 -8.65
CA ALA A 107 11.39 -5.59 -8.23
C ALA A 107 10.41 -6.75 -8.13
N ILE A 108 9.66 -6.79 -7.04
CA ILE A 108 8.45 -7.61 -6.91
C ILE A 108 7.24 -6.68 -6.79
N THR A 109 6.10 -7.10 -7.34
CA THR A 109 4.85 -6.34 -7.25
C THR A 109 3.93 -6.99 -6.23
N LEU A 110 3.46 -6.19 -5.28
CA LEU A 110 2.54 -6.61 -4.22
C LEU A 110 1.26 -5.77 -4.31
N PRO A 111 0.07 -6.35 -4.10
CA PRO A 111 -1.15 -5.57 -4.01
C PRO A 111 -1.12 -4.71 -2.73
N LEU A 112 -1.56 -3.46 -2.84
CA LEU A 112 -1.86 -2.63 -1.68
C LEU A 112 -3.31 -2.88 -1.27
N PRO A 113 -3.58 -3.14 0.02
CA PRO A 113 -4.94 -3.21 0.54
C PRO A 113 -5.72 -1.94 0.20
N GLY A 114 -7.01 -2.11 -0.13
CA GLY A 114 -7.92 -0.98 -0.20
C GLY A 114 -8.11 -0.33 1.17
N LEU A 115 -8.51 0.94 1.17
CA LEU A 115 -8.74 1.70 2.39
C LEU A 115 -9.92 2.65 2.16
N THR A 116 -10.77 2.78 3.17
CA THR A 116 -11.83 3.78 3.20
C THR A 116 -11.73 4.57 4.49
N LEU A 117 -11.54 5.89 4.39
CA LEU A 117 -11.64 6.81 5.52
C LEU A 117 -12.84 7.73 5.33
N LYS A 118 -13.45 8.14 6.45
CA LYS A 118 -14.55 9.09 6.44
C LYS A 118 -14.18 10.33 7.24
N GLU A 119 -14.83 11.44 6.93
CA GLU A 119 -14.86 12.65 7.76
C GLU A 119 -13.51 13.34 7.99
N ILE A 120 -12.66 13.42 6.96
CA ILE A 120 -11.39 14.14 7.07
C ILE A 120 -11.66 15.64 7.22
N GLY A 121 -11.30 16.16 8.39
CA GLY A 121 -11.36 17.58 8.71
C GLY A 121 -12.72 18.09 9.19
N ARG A 122 -13.75 17.23 9.27
CA ARG A 122 -15.08 17.64 9.77
C ARG A 122 -15.04 18.11 11.23
N GLU A 123 -14.24 17.44 12.05
CA GLU A 123 -14.06 17.76 13.48
C GLU A 123 -13.45 19.16 13.74
N LYS A 124 -12.80 19.78 12.74
CA LYS A 124 -12.12 21.09 12.86
C LYS A 124 -12.80 22.20 12.03
N GLU A 125 -14.06 21.98 11.63
CA GLU A 125 -14.78 22.86 10.69
C GLU A 125 -14.01 23.05 9.37
N GLY A 126 -13.36 21.98 8.91
CA GLY A 126 -12.47 21.96 7.77
C GLY A 126 -10.99 22.16 8.14
N VAL A 127 -10.13 21.60 7.29
CA VAL A 127 -8.67 21.71 7.39
C VAL A 127 -8.12 22.51 6.22
N SER A 128 -6.88 22.98 6.31
CA SER A 128 -6.24 23.59 5.14
C SER A 128 -6.06 22.56 4.02
N THR A 129 -5.97 23.01 2.76
CA THR A 129 -5.71 22.11 1.63
C THR A 129 -4.40 21.33 1.81
N THR A 130 -3.37 21.96 2.37
CA THR A 130 -2.09 21.31 2.65
C THR A 130 -2.23 20.23 3.72
N GLU A 131 -2.99 20.49 4.80
CA GLU A 131 -3.27 19.48 5.83
C GLU A 131 -4.08 18.31 5.25
N ALA A 132 -5.06 18.57 4.38
CA ALA A 132 -5.82 17.51 3.71
C ALA A 132 -4.94 16.63 2.83
N ILE A 133 -4.09 17.22 1.99
CA ILE A 133 -3.12 16.49 1.16
C ILE A 133 -2.18 15.66 2.04
N GLY A 134 -1.67 16.25 3.13
CA GLY A 134 -0.81 15.57 4.09
C GLY A 134 -1.48 14.35 4.73
N LYS A 135 -2.75 14.46 5.11
CA LYS A 135 -3.55 13.33 5.63
C LYS A 135 -3.73 12.24 4.58
N VAL A 136 -4.15 12.59 3.36
CA VAL A 136 -4.34 11.62 2.26
C VAL A 136 -3.04 10.86 1.96
N LEU A 137 -1.92 11.58 1.83
CA LEU A 137 -0.61 10.96 1.60
C LEU A 137 -0.17 10.10 2.80
N GLY A 138 -0.40 10.58 4.02
CA GLY A 138 -0.11 9.84 5.24
C GLY A 138 -0.85 8.50 5.30
N GLU A 139 -2.14 8.49 4.96
CA GLU A 139 -2.92 7.25 4.91
C GLU A 139 -2.41 6.26 3.86
N LEU A 140 -2.04 6.74 2.67
CA LEU A 140 -1.41 5.89 1.66
C LEU A 140 -0.09 5.29 2.19
N LEU A 141 0.76 6.11 2.81
CA LEU A 141 2.03 5.66 3.38
C LEU A 141 1.82 4.68 4.54
N ASN A 142 0.75 4.81 5.33
CA ASN A 142 0.37 3.85 6.36
C ASN A 142 0.03 2.48 5.75
N VAL A 143 -0.75 2.46 4.67
CA VAL A 143 -1.07 1.21 3.95
C VAL A 143 0.20 0.56 3.39
N VAL A 144 1.08 1.34 2.77
CA VAL A 144 2.39 0.87 2.28
C VAL A 144 3.23 0.31 3.43
N GLY A 145 3.32 1.04 4.55
CA GLY A 145 4.05 0.63 5.75
C GLY A 145 3.54 -0.69 6.33
N GLY A 146 2.22 -0.89 6.32
CA GLY A 146 1.60 -2.15 6.75
C GLY A 146 2.02 -3.34 5.88
N VAL A 147 2.08 -3.17 4.55
CA VAL A 147 2.56 -4.24 3.64
C VAL A 147 4.05 -4.50 3.86
N VAL A 148 4.87 -3.45 3.96
CA VAL A 148 6.33 -3.60 4.17
C VAL A 148 6.64 -4.25 5.52
N ALA A 149 5.90 -3.92 6.58
CA ALA A 149 6.05 -4.55 7.89
C ALA A 149 5.81 -6.07 7.82
N LYS A 150 4.79 -6.51 7.07
CA LYS A 150 4.49 -7.94 6.85
C LYS A 150 5.61 -8.69 6.12
N ILE A 151 6.28 -8.03 5.17
CA ILE A 151 7.47 -8.60 4.51
C ILE A 151 8.58 -8.80 5.53
N GLY A 152 8.80 -7.81 6.40
CA GLY A 152 9.81 -7.86 7.46
C GLY A 152 9.56 -8.99 8.46
N THR A 153 8.33 -9.17 8.92
CA THR A 153 7.97 -10.27 9.85
C THR A 153 8.15 -11.63 9.21
N ALA A 154 7.69 -11.82 7.96
CA ALA A 154 7.85 -13.07 7.23
C ALA A 154 9.33 -13.46 7.06
N ALA A 155 10.20 -12.49 6.76
CA ALA A 155 11.64 -12.73 6.65
C ALA A 155 12.28 -13.17 7.98
N ILE A 156 11.81 -12.63 9.12
CA ILE A 156 12.28 -13.01 10.45
C ILE A 156 11.85 -14.44 10.79
N ASP A 157 10.61 -14.81 10.50
CA ASP A 157 10.08 -16.14 10.82
C ASP A 157 10.78 -17.23 10.00
N VAL A 158 11.07 -16.97 8.72
CA VAL A 158 11.91 -17.86 7.88
C VAL A 158 13.32 -17.96 8.44
N GLY A 159 13.91 -16.83 8.86
CA GLY A 159 15.25 -16.82 9.47
C GLY A 159 15.30 -17.66 10.75
N LYS A 160 14.29 -17.55 11.62
CA LYS A 160 14.17 -18.36 12.83
C LYS A 160 14.02 -19.85 12.50
N GLY A 161 13.12 -20.21 11.59
CA GLY A 161 12.94 -21.59 11.17
C GLY A 161 14.19 -22.20 10.52
N ALA A 162 14.92 -21.42 9.72
CA ALA A 162 16.18 -21.86 9.12
C ALA A 162 17.32 -22.03 10.15
N VAL A 163 17.36 -21.19 11.18
CA VAL A 163 18.31 -21.30 12.30
C VAL A 163 18.00 -22.52 13.17
N GLU A 164 16.72 -22.80 13.43
CA GLU A 164 16.29 -24.00 14.16
C GLU A 164 16.58 -25.29 13.39
N VAL A 165 16.59 -25.24 12.05
CA VAL A 165 16.84 -26.40 11.17
C VAL A 165 18.29 -26.46 10.64
N GLY A 166 19.15 -25.50 11.00
CA GLY A 166 20.58 -25.49 10.63
C GLY A 166 20.87 -25.26 9.14
N ALA A 167 19.92 -24.74 8.35
CA ALA A 167 20.06 -24.54 6.91
C ALA A 167 20.55 -23.12 6.57
N THR A 168 21.59 -23.02 5.74
CA THR A 168 22.16 -21.76 5.25
C THR A 168 21.18 -21.06 4.31
N VAL A 169 20.68 -19.88 4.71
CA VAL A 169 19.54 -19.13 4.14
C VAL A 169 19.76 -18.49 2.75
N VAL A 170 20.83 -18.84 2.04
CA VAL A 170 21.21 -18.19 0.77
C VAL A 170 20.48 -18.88 -0.40
N GLY A 171 19.17 -18.70 -0.49
CA GLY A 171 18.35 -19.22 -1.61
C GLY A 171 16.84 -19.21 -1.34
N ALA A 172 16.43 -19.56 -0.13
CA ALA A 172 15.01 -19.64 0.26
C ALA A 172 14.29 -18.27 0.32
N GLY A 173 15.01 -17.16 0.32
CA GLY A 173 14.43 -15.82 0.42
C GLY A 173 13.54 -15.44 -0.76
N ALA A 174 13.84 -15.88 -1.99
CA ALA A 174 13.02 -15.54 -3.16
C ALA A 174 11.69 -16.30 -3.18
N ASP A 175 11.73 -17.61 -2.91
CA ASP A 175 10.53 -18.45 -2.83
C ASP A 175 9.68 -18.15 -1.60
N ALA A 176 10.31 -17.81 -0.47
CA ALA A 176 9.60 -17.37 0.72
C ALA A 176 8.94 -16.00 0.55
N ILE A 177 9.59 -15.05 -0.13
CA ILE A 177 8.98 -13.75 -0.48
C ILE A 177 7.87 -13.94 -1.52
N GLY A 178 8.02 -14.88 -2.47
CA GLY A 178 6.94 -15.31 -3.35
C GLY A 178 5.75 -15.87 -2.56
N SER A 179 5.99 -16.74 -1.58
CA SER A 179 4.94 -17.29 -0.71
C SER A 179 4.36 -16.24 0.26
N ALA A 180 5.15 -15.25 0.68
CA ALA A 180 4.70 -14.11 1.47
C ALA A 180 3.82 -13.17 0.63
N ALA A 181 4.18 -12.96 -0.64
CA ALA A 181 3.35 -12.23 -1.60
C ALA A 181 2.03 -12.97 -1.86
N SER A 182 2.08 -14.29 -2.06
CA SER A 182 0.89 -15.14 -2.21
C SER A 182 0.02 -15.16 -0.95
N SER A 183 0.62 -15.24 0.24
CA SER A 183 -0.11 -15.24 1.52
C SER A 183 -0.67 -13.87 1.89
N ILE A 184 -0.02 -12.77 1.50
CA ILE A 184 -0.60 -11.42 1.56
C ILE A 184 -1.75 -11.30 0.56
N GLY A 185 -1.65 -11.93 -0.61
CA GLY A 185 -2.75 -12.04 -1.59
C GLY A 185 -3.97 -12.74 -0.98
N SER A 186 -3.81 -13.91 -0.35
CA SER A 186 -4.89 -14.64 0.31
C SER A 186 -5.38 -13.98 1.60
N ALA A 187 -4.49 -13.31 2.35
CA ALA A 187 -4.88 -12.52 3.53
C ALA A 187 -5.63 -11.23 3.15
N ALA A 188 -5.37 -10.65 1.98
CA ALA A 188 -6.13 -9.52 1.45
C ALA A 188 -7.54 -9.96 1.02
N VAL A 189 -7.70 -11.17 0.48
CA VAL A 189 -9.02 -11.78 0.23
C VAL A 189 -9.76 -11.98 1.56
N GLY A 190 -9.12 -12.56 2.58
CA GLY A 190 -9.74 -12.75 3.90
C GLY A 190 -10.09 -11.45 4.64
N LEU A 191 -9.32 -10.38 4.43
CA LEU A 191 -9.63 -9.06 4.99
C LEU A 191 -10.76 -8.37 4.19
N PHE A 192 -10.87 -8.64 2.89
CA PHE A 192 -12.01 -8.21 2.07
C PHE A 192 -13.29 -8.92 2.51
N ASP A 193 -13.22 -10.23 2.73
CA ASP A 193 -14.35 -11.05 3.19
C ASP A 193 -14.84 -10.61 4.59
N ALA A 194 -13.89 -10.31 5.49
CA ALA A 194 -14.16 -9.79 6.83
C ALA A 194 -14.71 -8.35 6.83
N VAL A 195 -14.45 -7.53 5.80
CA VAL A 195 -14.96 -6.15 5.71
C VAL A 195 -16.24 -6.03 4.86
N THR A 196 -16.50 -6.98 3.95
CA THR A 196 -17.72 -6.99 3.13
C THR A 196 -18.85 -7.84 3.69
N GLY A 197 -18.61 -8.63 4.76
CA GLY A 197 -19.64 -9.45 5.38
C GLY A 197 -20.21 -10.48 4.40
N GLY A 198 -19.36 -11.40 3.94
CA GLY A 198 -19.79 -12.57 3.17
C GLY A 198 -20.08 -13.73 4.11
N GLY A 199 -21.34 -14.15 4.18
CA GLY A 199 -21.75 -15.33 4.93
C GLY A 199 -21.11 -16.61 4.36
N SER A 200 -20.84 -17.54 5.27
CA SER A 200 -20.54 -18.95 5.01
C SER A 200 -21.43 -19.52 3.90
N ASP A 201 -20.84 -20.29 2.99
CA ASP A 201 -21.28 -21.63 2.65
C ASP A 201 -20.11 -22.36 1.97
N ASP A 202 -19.64 -23.41 2.64
CA ASP A 202 -18.91 -24.55 2.06
C ASP A 202 -19.60 -25.00 0.76
N GLU A 203 -18.87 -25.14 -0.36
CA GLU A 203 -18.78 -26.36 -1.17
C GLU A 203 -17.93 -26.13 -2.44
N ALA A 204 -17.29 -27.22 -2.90
CA ALA A 204 -16.57 -27.40 -4.17
C ALA A 204 -15.05 -27.12 -4.20
N ASP A 205 -14.32 -27.87 -3.37
CA ASP A 205 -13.02 -28.45 -3.76
C ASP A 205 -13.29 -29.87 -4.32
N ASP A 206 -13.62 -29.99 -5.61
CA ASP A 206 -13.38 -31.20 -6.41
C ASP A 206 -13.70 -30.94 -7.89
N ALA A 207 -12.69 -30.59 -8.71
CA ALA A 207 -12.65 -30.82 -10.17
C ALA A 207 -11.41 -30.17 -10.80
N ALA A 208 -10.21 -30.72 -10.56
CA ALA A 208 -9.05 -30.49 -11.43
C ALA A 208 -7.97 -31.57 -11.27
N LYS A 209 -8.36 -32.85 -11.40
CA LYS A 209 -7.41 -33.96 -11.60
C LYS A 209 -7.97 -35.02 -12.54
N GLU A 210 -8.21 -34.63 -13.78
CA GLU A 210 -8.15 -35.55 -14.92
C GLU A 210 -7.82 -34.71 -16.17
N GLU A 211 -7.14 -35.28 -17.16
CA GLU A 211 -6.48 -34.63 -18.31
C GLU A 211 -4.96 -34.38 -18.17
N ALA A 212 -4.21 -35.43 -17.80
CA ALA A 212 -2.84 -35.64 -18.27
C ALA A 212 -2.41 -37.09 -18.02
N ASP A 213 -2.88 -38.04 -18.84
CA ASP A 213 -2.08 -39.22 -19.27
C ASP A 213 -2.90 -40.13 -20.19
N LYS A 214 -3.03 -39.77 -21.47
CA LYS A 214 -3.31 -40.76 -22.54
C LYS A 214 -2.52 -40.39 -23.77
N GLY A 215 -1.24 -40.78 -23.75
CA GLY A 215 -0.39 -40.60 -24.90
C GLY A 215 0.98 -41.22 -24.75
N GLU A 216 1.09 -42.53 -24.56
CA GLU A 216 2.06 -43.37 -25.28
C GLU A 216 1.95 -44.87 -24.94
N LYS A 217 1.41 -45.64 -25.90
CA LYS A 217 2.07 -46.80 -26.54
C LYS A 217 2.60 -47.94 -25.64
N LYS A 218 1.96 -49.11 -25.74
CA LYS A 218 2.51 -50.40 -26.27
C LYS A 218 1.75 -51.59 -25.68
N THR A 219 1.07 -52.35 -26.54
CA THR A 219 0.68 -53.74 -26.25
C THR A 219 1.48 -54.66 -27.18
N ASP A 220 2.59 -55.17 -26.63
CA ASP A 220 3.22 -56.41 -27.08
C ASP A 220 2.82 -57.51 -26.07
N GLY A 221 2.44 -58.71 -26.57
CA GLY A 221 2.60 -59.96 -25.80
C GLY A 221 1.35 -60.75 -25.35
N LYS A 222 0.86 -61.60 -26.26
CA LYS A 222 0.64 -63.08 -26.17
C LYS A 222 0.47 -63.78 -24.79
N GLY A 223 -0.57 -64.64 -24.73
CA GLY A 223 -0.83 -65.77 -23.80
C GLY A 223 -2.31 -65.79 -23.40
N ASP A 224 -3.15 -66.78 -23.66
CA ASP A 224 -3.03 -68.22 -23.94
C ASP A 224 -3.84 -68.64 -25.19
#